data_AF-A0A7S3NPU3-F1
#
_entry.id   AF-A0A7S3NPU3-F1
#
_cell.length_a   1.000
_cell.length_b   1.000
_cell.length_c   1.000
_cell.angle_alpha   90.00
_cell.angle_beta   90.00
_cell.angle_gamma   90.00
#
_symmetry.space_group_name_H-M   'P 1'
#
loop_
_entity.id
_entity.type
_entity.pdbx_description
1 polymer ?
#
loop_
_entity_poly.entity_id
_entity_poly.type
_entity_poly.pdbx_seq_one_letter_code
_entity_poly.pdbx_strand_id
1 'polypeptide(L)'
;MSGLPQVTIWDRVRSRVCCCLPSDKTNDGEMSHLLGTNYSLNNSSSEEADRLWRRGVELHSRGETAEAVEAFRKAVRLEPRRCDLLLHLGTALQDSYQLDDAAACYRKILDQLDSKNHSALYNLGYIYEEQGKYSEAISHFKSALNLAPRDTDALVNIGNCHMQTGDLDQAISAYRAVISLNPNCAIGHYNLGSALHAQRKLSLAASHFQNTIALEPNYADAHFNLGIVYQEQAQPALALQSYDHAYILDPNLTDAKLAADAIRGAAGISSPGEEKSSLVEQSSSAPTFHESNGKLDKKEENDLNGDSFSNSYHKKKNGTEPTTIEGHPPTR
;
A
#
# COMPACT_ATOMS: atom_id res chain seq x y z
N MET A 1 -16.41 33.44 4.47
CA MET A 1 -15.53 33.14 3.32
C MET A 1 -14.18 32.74 3.89
N SER A 2 -13.98 31.45 4.12
CA SER A 2 -12.75 30.86 4.64
C SER A 2 -12.57 29.54 3.92
N GLY A 3 -11.60 29.50 3.00
CA GLY A 3 -11.30 28.34 2.16
C GLY A 3 -10.85 27.16 3.01
N LEU A 4 -11.48 26.01 2.77
CA LEU A 4 -11.08 24.72 3.29
C LEU A 4 -9.74 24.32 2.63
N PRO A 5 -8.76 23.79 3.38
CA PRO A 5 -7.55 23.27 2.79
C PRO A 5 -7.86 21.98 2.02
N GLN A 6 -7.44 21.94 0.75
CA GLN A 6 -7.44 20.74 -0.09
C GLN A 6 -6.45 19.74 0.51
N VAL A 7 -6.93 18.77 1.28
CA VAL A 7 -6.13 17.62 1.72
C VAL A 7 -5.97 16.72 0.50
N THR A 8 -4.81 16.75 -0.14
CA THR A 8 -4.47 15.89 -1.27
C THR A 8 -4.23 14.46 -0.78
N ILE A 9 -5.06 13.53 -1.27
CA ILE A 9 -5.24 12.12 -0.88
C ILE A 9 -4.03 11.19 -1.22
N TRP A 10 -2.82 11.72 -1.43
CA TRP A 10 -1.75 10.98 -2.11
C TRP A 10 -0.70 10.27 -1.23
N ASP A 11 -0.76 10.39 0.11
CA ASP A 11 0.33 9.90 0.98
C ASP A 11 0.18 8.46 1.54
N ARG A 12 -0.88 7.71 1.21
CA ARG A 12 -1.15 6.39 1.86
C ARG A 12 -1.21 5.15 0.97
N VAL A 13 -1.09 5.27 -0.37
CA VAL A 13 -1.13 4.11 -1.28
C VAL A 13 0.24 3.42 -1.43
N ARG A 14 1.27 3.88 -0.71
CA ARG A 14 2.68 3.47 -0.88
C ARG A 14 3.06 2.07 -0.38
N SER A 15 2.13 1.14 -0.23
CA SER A 15 2.42 -0.22 0.20
C SER A 15 1.58 -1.22 -0.59
N ARG A 16 2.12 -1.64 -1.75
CA ARG A 16 1.95 -2.95 -2.42
C ARG A 16 2.28 -2.83 -3.90
N VAL A 17 3.56 -2.95 -4.25
CA VAL A 17 3.93 -3.47 -5.57
C VAL A 17 4.80 -4.69 -5.31
N CYS A 18 4.23 -5.85 -5.61
CA CYS A 18 4.79 -7.16 -5.37
C CYS A 18 5.77 -7.50 -6.51
N CYS A 19 6.93 -8.04 -6.16
CA CYS A 19 7.94 -8.52 -7.10
C CYS A 19 7.38 -9.65 -7.98
N CYS A 20 7.26 -9.41 -9.28
CA CYS A 20 7.06 -10.45 -10.29
C CYS A 20 8.32 -10.54 -11.18
N LEU A 21 9.10 -11.61 -11.00
CA LEU A 21 10.20 -11.99 -11.89
C LEU A 21 9.64 -12.84 -13.05
N PRO A 22 10.02 -12.61 -14.31
CA PRO A 22 9.83 -13.60 -15.36
C PRO A 22 11.01 -14.60 -15.36
N SER A 23 10.67 -15.88 -15.23
CA SER A 23 11.53 -16.98 -15.61
C SER A 23 11.62 -17.05 -17.13
N ASP A 24 12.82 -17.09 -17.72
CA ASP A 24 12.97 -17.83 -18.98
C ASP A 24 14.39 -18.31 -19.26
N LYS A 25 14.42 -19.55 -19.78
CA LYS A 25 15.58 -20.32 -20.22
C LYS A 25 15.79 -20.10 -21.71
N THR A 26 17.00 -19.79 -22.17
CA THR A 26 17.55 -20.11 -23.51
C THR A 26 19.03 -19.68 -23.53
N ASN A 27 19.98 -20.24 -24.25
CA ASN A 27 20.22 -21.52 -24.92
C ASN A 27 21.73 -21.43 -25.26
N ASP A 28 22.54 -22.39 -24.81
CA ASP A 28 23.98 -22.41 -25.04
C ASP A 28 24.29 -22.78 -26.51
N GLY A 29 25.27 -22.10 -27.13
CA GLY A 29 25.68 -22.43 -28.50
C GLY A 29 26.78 -21.55 -29.10
N GLU A 30 28.02 -21.91 -28.79
CA GLU A 30 29.24 -21.80 -29.61
C GLU A 30 29.80 -20.45 -30.06
N MET A 31 30.97 -20.09 -29.53
CA MET A 31 32.09 -19.51 -30.29
C MET A 31 33.41 -19.70 -29.51
N SER A 32 34.08 -20.82 -29.76
CA SER A 32 35.41 -21.11 -29.23
C SER A 32 36.51 -20.68 -30.22
N HIS A 33 37.65 -20.31 -29.64
CA HIS A 33 38.97 -20.07 -30.26
C HIS A 33 39.41 -18.61 -30.44
N LEU A 34 39.42 -17.84 -29.35
CA LEU A 34 40.45 -16.82 -29.03
C LEU A 34 40.37 -16.32 -27.55
N LEU A 35 39.86 -17.14 -26.62
CA LEU A 35 39.35 -16.67 -25.31
C LEU A 35 40.06 -17.23 -24.06
N GLY A 36 41.19 -17.93 -24.14
CA GLY A 36 41.76 -18.67 -23.00
C GLY A 36 42.05 -17.86 -21.71
N THR A 37 42.39 -16.57 -21.80
CA THR A 37 42.67 -15.71 -20.64
C THR A 37 41.54 -14.74 -20.31
N ASN A 38 40.80 -14.25 -21.31
CA ASN A 38 39.64 -13.38 -21.11
C ASN A 38 38.40 -14.15 -20.61
N TYR A 39 38.23 -15.43 -20.98
CA TYR A 39 37.08 -16.24 -20.53
C TYR A 39 37.14 -16.52 -19.02
N SER A 40 38.31 -16.84 -18.48
CA SER A 40 38.48 -17.12 -17.05
C SER A 40 38.33 -15.87 -16.17
N LEU A 41 38.80 -14.70 -16.64
CA LEU A 41 38.67 -13.43 -15.93
C LEU A 41 37.23 -12.90 -15.99
N ASN A 42 36.59 -12.95 -17.16
CA ASN A 42 35.18 -12.55 -17.30
C ASN A 42 34.26 -13.43 -16.47
N ASN A 43 34.53 -14.74 -16.37
CA ASN A 43 33.73 -15.62 -15.52
C ASN A 43 33.86 -15.25 -14.04
N SER A 44 35.07 -14.90 -13.57
CA SER A 44 35.29 -14.48 -12.18
C SER A 44 34.65 -13.13 -11.83
N SER A 45 34.65 -12.18 -12.77
CA SER A 45 33.99 -10.86 -12.64
C SER A 45 32.47 -10.99 -12.63
N SER A 46 31.91 -11.82 -13.53
CA SER A 46 30.47 -12.10 -13.58
C SER A 46 29.99 -12.81 -12.32
N GLU A 47 30.73 -13.80 -11.81
CA GLU A 47 30.41 -14.47 -10.55
C GLU A 47 30.43 -13.52 -9.34
N GLU A 48 31.40 -12.59 -9.29
CA GLU A 48 31.46 -11.58 -8.24
C GLU A 48 30.31 -10.57 -8.36
N ALA A 49 29.96 -10.14 -9.57
CA ALA A 49 28.80 -9.29 -9.81
C ALA A 49 27.51 -9.97 -9.32
N ASP A 50 27.33 -11.27 -9.60
CA ASP A 50 26.19 -12.03 -9.11
C ASP A 50 26.18 -12.18 -7.58
N ARG A 51 27.34 -12.39 -6.95
CA ARG A 51 27.45 -12.43 -5.48
C ARG A 51 27.04 -11.09 -4.86
N LEU A 52 27.52 -9.98 -5.41
CA LEU A 52 27.19 -8.63 -4.96
C LEU A 52 25.71 -8.31 -5.18
N TRP A 53 25.16 -8.71 -6.33
CA TRP A 53 23.73 -8.56 -6.63
C TRP A 53 22.86 -9.33 -5.62
N ARG A 54 23.14 -10.62 -5.37
CA ARG A 54 22.40 -11.42 -4.37
C ARG A 54 22.45 -10.78 -2.99
N ARG A 55 23.62 -10.29 -2.57
CA ARG A 55 23.77 -9.54 -1.32
C ARG A 55 22.93 -8.26 -1.31
N GLY A 56 22.93 -7.51 -2.40
CA GLY A 56 22.11 -6.30 -2.54
C GLY A 56 20.62 -6.59 -2.39
N VAL A 57 20.11 -7.66 -3.03
CA VAL A 57 18.71 -8.11 -2.91
C VAL A 57 18.38 -8.46 -1.46
N GLU A 58 19.26 -9.19 -0.78
CA GLU A 58 19.04 -9.59 0.61
C GLU A 58 18.99 -8.37 1.55
N LEU A 59 19.95 -7.45 1.42
CA LEU A 59 19.99 -6.20 2.18
C LEU A 59 18.73 -5.35 1.94
N HIS A 60 18.33 -5.24 0.67
CA HIS A 60 17.14 -4.50 0.29
C HIS A 60 15.86 -5.08 0.92
N SER A 61 15.74 -6.41 0.95
CA SER A 61 14.62 -7.09 1.60
C SER A 61 14.57 -6.88 3.12
N ARG A 62 15.70 -6.56 3.75
CA ARG A 62 15.80 -6.21 5.18
C ARG A 62 15.56 -4.73 5.47
N GLY A 63 15.36 -3.91 4.43
CA GLY A 63 15.25 -2.45 4.56
C GLY A 63 16.58 -1.72 4.75
N GLU A 64 17.71 -2.42 4.61
CA GLU A 64 19.07 -1.85 4.64
C GLU A 64 19.39 -1.22 3.26
N THR A 65 18.62 -0.20 2.90
CA THR A 65 18.59 0.33 1.52
C THR A 65 19.90 0.98 1.09
N ALA A 66 20.61 1.65 2.01
CA ALA A 66 21.89 2.30 1.70
C ALA A 66 22.98 1.27 1.35
N GLU A 67 23.08 0.20 2.13
CA GLU A 67 24.01 -0.90 1.92
C GLU A 67 23.65 -1.69 0.65
N ALA A 68 22.36 -1.85 0.37
CA ALA A 68 21.87 -2.47 -0.86
C ALA A 68 22.30 -1.68 -2.10
N VAL A 69 22.11 -0.35 -2.10
CA VAL A 69 22.55 0.55 -3.17
C VAL A 69 24.05 0.40 -3.42
N GLU A 70 24.87 0.37 -2.37
CA GLU A 70 26.31 0.20 -2.51
C GLU A 70 26.71 -1.17 -3.08
N ALA A 71 26.02 -2.25 -2.68
CA ALA A 71 26.23 -3.57 -3.25
C ALA A 71 25.86 -3.61 -4.74
N PHE A 72 24.72 -3.05 -5.12
CA PHE A 72 24.31 -2.96 -6.52
C PHE A 72 25.22 -2.07 -7.36
N ARG A 73 25.69 -0.93 -6.83
CA ARG A 73 26.68 -0.08 -7.52
C ARG A 73 27.98 -0.84 -7.79
N LYS A 74 28.45 -1.67 -6.85
CA LYS A 74 29.61 -2.54 -7.07
C LYS A 74 29.35 -3.57 -8.17
N ALA A 75 28.18 -4.22 -8.16
CA ALA A 75 27.80 -5.18 -9.19
C ALA A 75 27.73 -4.53 -10.59
N VAL A 76 27.09 -3.37 -10.71
CA VAL A 76 26.99 -2.60 -11.97
C VAL A 76 28.37 -2.11 -12.45
N ARG A 77 29.31 -1.82 -11.55
CA ARG A 77 30.69 -1.48 -11.97
C ARG A 77 31.42 -2.65 -12.64
N LEU A 78 31.16 -3.88 -12.19
CA LEU A 78 31.73 -5.08 -12.78
C LEU A 78 31.07 -5.41 -14.13
N GLU A 79 29.74 -5.26 -14.19
CA GLU A 79 28.94 -5.59 -15.38
C GLU A 79 28.01 -4.42 -15.79
N PRO A 80 28.54 -3.35 -16.41
CA PRO A 80 27.82 -2.10 -16.63
C PRO A 80 26.74 -2.14 -17.71
N ARG A 81 26.65 -3.24 -18.47
CA ARG A 81 25.70 -3.46 -19.56
C ARG A 81 24.59 -4.46 -19.21
N ARG A 82 24.57 -4.97 -17.97
CA ARG A 82 23.51 -5.87 -17.49
C ARG A 82 22.28 -5.09 -17.05
N CYS A 83 21.19 -5.22 -17.79
CA CYS A 83 19.93 -4.53 -17.53
C CYS A 83 19.35 -4.89 -16.17
N ASP A 84 19.42 -6.16 -15.76
CA ASP A 84 18.91 -6.64 -14.48
C ASP A 84 19.58 -5.95 -13.28
N LEU A 85 20.90 -5.76 -13.32
CA LEU A 85 21.64 -5.05 -12.28
C LEU A 85 21.27 -3.57 -12.21
N LEU A 86 21.12 -2.92 -13.37
CA LEU A 86 20.68 -1.53 -13.46
C LEU A 86 19.25 -1.33 -12.98
N LEU A 87 18.35 -2.28 -13.25
CA LEU A 87 16.98 -2.26 -12.73
C LEU A 87 16.97 -2.33 -11.21
N HIS A 88 17.70 -3.27 -10.61
CA HIS A 88 17.76 -3.42 -9.15
C HIS A 88 18.42 -2.22 -8.47
N LEU A 89 19.48 -1.67 -9.06
CA LEU A 89 20.09 -0.43 -8.58
C LEU A 89 19.08 0.73 -8.65
N GLY A 90 18.38 0.89 -9.77
CA GLY A 90 17.36 1.92 -9.95
C GLY A 90 16.25 1.83 -8.90
N THR A 91 15.74 0.62 -8.63
CA THR A 91 14.71 0.39 -7.60
C THR A 91 15.21 0.74 -6.20
N ALA A 92 16.42 0.29 -5.83
CA ALA A 92 16.98 0.60 -4.52
C ALA A 92 17.26 2.11 -4.33
N LEU A 93 17.65 2.81 -5.41
CA LEU A 93 17.83 4.27 -5.40
C LEU A 93 16.49 5.00 -5.26
N GLN A 94 15.44 4.52 -5.93
CA GLN A 94 14.08 5.03 -5.82
C GLN A 94 13.57 4.93 -4.37
N ASP A 95 13.75 3.78 -3.73
CA ASP A 95 13.34 3.57 -2.33
C ASP A 95 14.16 4.42 -1.35
N SER A 96 15.37 4.80 -1.74
CA SER A 96 16.21 5.78 -1.02
C SER A 96 15.90 7.24 -1.36
N TYR A 97 14.85 7.50 -2.16
CA TYR A 97 14.46 8.81 -2.66
C TYR A 97 15.54 9.55 -3.49
N GLN A 98 16.51 8.81 -4.04
CA GLN A 98 17.52 9.31 -4.98
C GLN A 98 16.99 9.24 -6.41
N LEU A 99 15.93 10.01 -6.69
CA LEU A 99 15.11 9.88 -7.90
C LEU A 99 15.90 10.13 -9.20
N ASP A 100 16.82 11.10 -9.21
CA ASP A 100 17.60 11.43 -10.42
C ASP A 100 18.61 10.33 -10.78
N ASP A 101 19.25 9.71 -9.77
CA ASP A 101 20.15 8.57 -9.98
C ASP A 101 19.37 7.32 -10.43
N ALA A 102 18.17 7.10 -9.88
CA ALA A 102 17.27 6.04 -10.32
C ALA A 102 16.87 6.24 -11.80
N ALA A 103 16.44 7.45 -12.17
CA ALA A 103 16.11 7.79 -13.56
C ALA A 103 17.32 7.64 -14.50
N ALA A 104 18.54 7.93 -14.04
CA ALA A 104 19.75 7.71 -14.84
C ALA A 104 19.98 6.21 -15.13
N CYS A 105 19.70 5.32 -14.17
CA CYS A 105 19.79 3.87 -14.38
C CYS A 105 18.79 3.40 -15.44
N TYR A 106 17.52 3.81 -15.36
CA TYR A 106 16.49 3.42 -16.32
C TYR A 106 16.73 4.01 -17.71
N ARG A 107 17.11 5.30 -17.81
CA ARG A 107 17.49 5.90 -19.10
C ARG A 107 18.68 5.20 -19.74
N LYS A 108 19.69 4.81 -18.96
CA LYS A 108 20.82 4.03 -19.51
C LYS A 108 20.35 2.73 -20.16
N ILE A 109 19.39 2.03 -19.56
CA ILE A 109 18.79 0.83 -20.16
C ILE A 109 18.12 1.20 -21.49
N LEU A 110 17.21 2.17 -21.47
CA LEU A 110 16.39 2.52 -22.64
C LEU A 110 17.19 3.13 -23.79
N ASP A 111 18.22 3.92 -23.50
CA ASP A 111 18.99 4.64 -24.49
C ASP A 111 20.13 3.80 -25.09
N GLN A 112 20.68 2.84 -24.33
CA GLN A 112 21.95 2.19 -24.70
C GLN A 112 21.90 0.65 -24.76
N LEU A 113 20.93 0.01 -24.09
CA LEU A 113 20.92 -1.45 -23.93
C LEU A 113 19.68 -2.08 -24.56
N ASP A 114 18.50 -1.66 -24.11
CA ASP A 114 17.21 -2.19 -24.53
C ASP A 114 16.13 -1.10 -24.45
N SER A 115 15.89 -0.47 -25.61
CA SER A 115 14.86 0.56 -25.78
C SER A 115 13.42 0.08 -25.55
N LYS A 116 13.18 -1.23 -25.51
CA LYS A 116 11.86 -1.83 -25.28
C LYS A 116 11.82 -2.62 -23.96
N ASN A 117 12.64 -2.22 -22.99
CA ASN A 117 12.58 -2.81 -21.67
C ASN A 117 11.33 -2.30 -20.92
N HIS A 118 10.35 -3.19 -20.73
CA HIS A 118 9.08 -2.85 -20.03
C HIS A 118 9.33 -2.29 -18.64
N SER A 119 10.13 -2.96 -17.81
CA SER A 119 10.36 -2.55 -16.41
C SER A 119 11.05 -1.19 -16.32
N ALA A 120 12.02 -0.90 -17.19
CA ALA A 120 12.66 0.41 -17.22
C ALA A 120 11.70 1.52 -17.69
N LEU A 121 10.83 1.27 -18.67
CA LEU A 121 9.79 2.22 -19.08
C LEU A 121 8.80 2.48 -17.94
N TYR A 122 8.30 1.43 -17.30
CA TYR A 122 7.35 1.54 -16.20
C TYR A 122 7.96 2.31 -15.02
N ASN A 123 9.16 1.92 -14.56
CA ASN A 123 9.80 2.57 -13.42
C ASN A 123 10.22 4.01 -13.73
N LEU A 124 10.66 4.32 -14.96
CA LEU A 124 10.95 5.71 -15.35
C LEU A 124 9.67 6.56 -15.36
N GLY A 125 8.54 5.99 -15.79
CA GLY A 125 7.22 6.62 -15.67
C GLY A 125 6.88 6.96 -14.22
N TYR A 126 7.09 6.01 -13.29
CA TYR A 126 6.88 6.22 -11.86
C TYR A 126 7.76 7.34 -11.30
N ILE A 127 9.05 7.38 -11.68
CA ILE A 127 9.94 8.47 -11.25
C ILE A 127 9.43 9.84 -11.73
N TYR A 128 8.95 9.94 -12.97
CA TYR A 128 8.41 11.19 -13.47
C TYR A 128 7.10 11.59 -12.79
N GLU A 129 6.25 10.64 -12.41
CA GLU A 129 5.06 10.89 -11.60
C GLU A 129 5.43 11.50 -10.23
N GLU A 130 6.39 10.91 -9.53
CA GLU A 130 6.91 11.42 -8.25
C GLU A 130 7.53 12.83 -8.38
N GLN A 131 8.08 13.15 -9.55
CA GLN A 131 8.62 14.48 -9.86
C GLN A 131 7.53 15.48 -10.32
N GLY A 132 6.26 15.09 -10.41
CA GLY A 132 5.16 15.91 -10.91
C GLY A 132 5.16 16.14 -12.43
N LYS A 133 5.99 15.39 -13.18
CA LYS A 133 6.10 15.46 -14.64
C LYS A 133 5.12 14.49 -15.28
N TYR A 134 3.82 14.77 -15.11
CA TYR A 134 2.74 13.85 -15.45
C TYR A 134 2.66 13.52 -16.96
N SER A 135 2.97 14.46 -17.84
CA SER A 135 2.99 14.22 -19.30
C SER A 135 4.03 13.16 -19.68
N GLU A 136 5.24 13.27 -19.15
CA GLU A 136 6.34 12.33 -19.36
C GLU A 136 6.02 10.98 -18.75
N ALA A 137 5.48 10.97 -17.52
CA ALA A 137 5.03 9.75 -16.85
C ALA A 137 4.03 8.96 -17.69
N ILE A 138 2.96 9.63 -18.16
CA ILE A 138 1.94 9.02 -19.02
C ILE A 138 2.55 8.46 -20.32
N SER A 139 3.48 9.18 -20.94
CA SER A 139 4.16 8.72 -22.16
C SER A 139 4.94 7.42 -21.93
N HIS A 140 5.67 7.33 -20.82
CA HIS A 140 6.43 6.14 -20.46
C HIS A 140 5.53 4.96 -20.06
N PHE A 141 4.48 5.19 -19.27
CA PHE A 141 3.51 4.16 -18.94
C PHE A 141 2.77 3.63 -20.16
N LYS A 142 2.38 4.50 -21.11
CA LYS A 142 1.79 4.06 -22.39
C LYS A 142 2.75 3.22 -23.21
N SER A 143 4.04 3.56 -23.20
CA SER A 143 5.07 2.77 -23.86
C SER A 143 5.24 1.40 -23.22
N ALA A 144 5.21 1.31 -21.88
CA ALA A 144 5.19 0.03 -21.18
C ALA A 144 3.92 -0.78 -21.49
N LEU A 145 2.75 -0.15 -21.51
CA LEU A 145 1.47 -0.77 -21.84
C LEU A 145 1.44 -1.29 -23.29
N ASN A 146 2.11 -0.63 -24.24
CA ASN A 146 2.24 -1.14 -25.61
C ASN A 146 3.00 -2.48 -25.67
N LEU A 147 3.90 -2.75 -24.71
CA LEU A 147 4.63 -4.01 -24.60
C LEU A 147 3.83 -5.06 -23.81
N ALA A 148 3.09 -4.62 -22.79
CA ALA A 148 2.25 -5.46 -21.95
C ALA A 148 0.82 -4.89 -21.84
N PRO A 149 -0.08 -5.12 -22.82
CA PRO A 149 -1.40 -4.46 -22.90
C PRO A 149 -2.39 -4.76 -21.76
N ARG A 150 -2.04 -5.72 -20.89
CA ARG A 150 -2.86 -6.15 -19.75
C ARG A 150 -2.25 -5.71 -18.41
N ASP A 151 -1.24 -4.86 -18.44
CA ASP A 151 -0.61 -4.30 -17.25
C ASP A 151 -1.59 -3.32 -16.56
N THR A 152 -2.24 -3.79 -15.51
CA THR A 152 -3.21 -3.00 -14.74
C THR A 152 -2.54 -1.91 -13.92
N ASP A 153 -1.30 -2.11 -13.50
CA ASP A 153 -0.59 -1.14 -12.66
C ASP A 153 -0.21 0.09 -13.49
N ALA A 154 0.24 -0.12 -14.73
CA ALA A 154 0.49 0.97 -15.68
C ALA A 154 -0.80 1.77 -15.97
N LEU A 155 -1.94 1.08 -16.11
CA LEU A 155 -3.25 1.74 -16.30
C LEU A 155 -3.68 2.54 -15.08
N VAL A 156 -3.47 2.01 -13.86
CA VAL A 156 -3.74 2.74 -12.61
C VAL A 156 -2.90 4.02 -12.56
N ASN A 157 -1.59 3.94 -12.83
CA ASN A 157 -0.71 5.11 -12.76
C ASN A 157 -1.01 6.14 -13.86
N ILE A 158 -1.41 5.72 -15.06
CA ILE A 158 -1.92 6.65 -16.09
C ILE A 158 -3.17 7.38 -15.57
N GLY A 159 -4.10 6.64 -14.96
CA GLY A 159 -5.29 7.24 -14.36
C GLY A 159 -4.95 8.23 -13.25
N ASN A 160 -3.98 7.88 -12.40
CA ASN A 160 -3.49 8.73 -11.31
C ASN A 160 -2.87 10.02 -11.83
N CYS A 161 -2.00 9.93 -12.85
CA CYS A 161 -1.44 11.11 -13.50
C CYS A 161 -2.54 12.02 -14.06
N HIS A 162 -3.57 11.44 -14.70
CA HIS A 162 -4.70 12.23 -15.20
C HIS A 162 -5.52 12.88 -14.08
N MET A 163 -5.71 12.20 -12.94
CA MET A 163 -6.33 12.80 -11.74
C MET A 163 -5.55 14.03 -11.27
N GLN A 164 -4.22 13.96 -11.24
CA GLN A 164 -3.37 15.09 -10.82
C GLN A 164 -3.45 16.28 -11.77
N THR A 165 -3.56 16.02 -13.07
CA THR A 165 -3.72 17.08 -14.09
C THR A 165 -5.15 17.62 -14.19
N GLY A 166 -6.13 17.01 -13.52
CA GLY A 166 -7.54 17.37 -13.60
C GLY A 166 -8.28 16.82 -14.83
N ASP A 167 -7.64 15.96 -15.64
CA ASP A 167 -8.21 15.30 -16.81
C ASP A 167 -9.12 14.13 -16.42
N LEU A 168 -10.20 14.42 -15.69
CA LEU A 168 -11.06 13.42 -15.04
C LEU A 168 -11.64 12.39 -16.02
N ASP A 169 -11.95 12.76 -17.27
CA ASP A 169 -12.48 11.82 -18.26
C ASP A 169 -11.44 10.77 -18.68
N GLN A 170 -10.17 11.15 -18.80
CA GLN A 170 -9.09 10.22 -19.11
C GLN A 170 -8.77 9.32 -17.91
N ALA A 171 -8.81 9.88 -16.69
CA ALA A 171 -8.69 9.09 -15.46
C ALA A 171 -9.78 8.01 -15.36
N ILE A 172 -11.05 8.39 -15.57
CA ILE A 172 -12.18 7.45 -15.59
C ILE A 172 -12.00 6.38 -16.66
N SER A 173 -11.53 6.74 -17.86
CA SER A 173 -11.28 5.77 -18.93
C SER A 173 -10.21 4.76 -18.54
N ALA A 174 -9.11 5.21 -17.93
CA ALA A 174 -8.04 4.34 -17.47
C ALA A 174 -8.51 3.38 -16.36
N TYR A 175 -9.21 3.87 -15.34
CA TYR A 175 -9.72 3.02 -14.26
C TYR A 175 -10.82 2.04 -14.72
N ARG A 176 -11.64 2.43 -15.71
CA ARG A 176 -12.57 1.47 -16.36
C ARG A 176 -11.84 0.37 -17.10
N ALA A 177 -10.72 0.66 -17.75
CA ALA A 177 -9.90 -0.37 -18.38
C ALA A 177 -9.33 -1.35 -17.35
N VAL A 178 -8.88 -0.87 -16.18
CA VAL A 178 -8.45 -1.72 -15.05
C VAL A 178 -9.57 -2.68 -14.62
N ILE A 179 -10.77 -2.15 -14.37
CA ILE A 179 -11.93 -2.96 -13.95
C ILE A 179 -12.36 -3.95 -15.06
N SER A 180 -12.25 -3.55 -16.33
CA SER A 180 -12.54 -4.44 -17.45
C SER A 180 -11.56 -5.61 -17.57
N LEU A 181 -10.29 -5.41 -17.18
CA LEU A 181 -9.28 -6.47 -17.16
C LEU A 181 -9.38 -7.33 -15.90
N ASN A 182 -9.70 -6.71 -14.76
CA ASN A 182 -9.88 -7.37 -13.47
C ASN A 182 -11.07 -6.74 -12.71
N PRO A 183 -12.28 -7.33 -12.82
CA PRO A 183 -13.47 -6.83 -12.14
C PRO A 183 -13.38 -6.86 -10.60
N ASN A 184 -12.48 -7.65 -10.02
CA ASN A 184 -12.30 -7.76 -8.57
C ASN A 184 -11.16 -6.88 -8.06
N CYS A 185 -10.72 -5.89 -8.84
CA CYS A 185 -9.66 -4.96 -8.46
C CYS A 185 -10.22 -3.84 -7.57
N ALA A 186 -10.09 -3.98 -6.24
CA ALA A 186 -10.58 -3.00 -5.27
C ALA A 186 -10.01 -1.59 -5.53
N ILE A 187 -8.71 -1.47 -5.79
CA ILE A 187 -8.07 -0.17 -6.09
C ILE A 187 -8.62 0.47 -7.37
N GLY A 188 -8.97 -0.32 -8.39
CA GLY A 188 -9.61 0.18 -9.61
C GLY A 188 -11.01 0.75 -9.34
N HIS A 189 -11.80 0.07 -8.51
CA HIS A 189 -13.10 0.57 -8.05
C HIS A 189 -12.96 1.84 -7.21
N TYR A 190 -12.02 1.86 -6.26
CA TYR A 190 -11.76 3.02 -5.40
C TYR A 190 -11.40 4.26 -6.22
N ASN A 191 -10.42 4.13 -7.10
CA ASN A 191 -9.94 5.23 -7.93
C ASN A 191 -11.01 5.73 -8.92
N LEU A 192 -11.81 4.84 -9.49
CA LEU A 192 -12.95 5.23 -10.31
C LEU A 192 -14.02 5.98 -9.48
N GLY A 193 -14.30 5.53 -8.26
CA GLY A 193 -15.18 6.21 -7.32
C GLY A 193 -14.72 7.64 -7.03
N SER A 194 -13.43 7.82 -6.74
CA SER A 194 -12.80 9.12 -6.51
C SER A 194 -12.88 10.05 -7.73
N ALA A 195 -12.60 9.54 -8.92
CA ALA A 195 -12.71 10.31 -10.16
C ALA A 195 -14.17 10.75 -10.45
N LEU A 196 -15.14 9.87 -10.20
CA LEU A 196 -16.57 10.17 -10.36
C LEU A 196 -17.06 11.18 -9.31
N HIS A 197 -16.56 11.11 -8.07
CA HIS A 197 -16.86 12.09 -7.03
C HIS A 197 -16.33 13.47 -7.42
N ALA A 198 -15.10 13.56 -7.94
CA ALA A 198 -14.55 14.81 -8.48
C ALA A 198 -15.40 15.39 -9.63
N GLN A 199 -16.05 14.54 -10.45
CA GLN A 199 -17.03 14.95 -11.46
C GLN A 199 -18.44 15.24 -10.91
N ARG A 200 -18.64 15.23 -9.59
CA ARG A 200 -19.95 15.39 -8.92
C ARG A 200 -20.98 14.32 -9.27
N LYS A 201 -20.54 13.16 -9.80
CA LYS A 201 -21.40 11.99 -10.09
C LYS A 201 -21.59 11.13 -8.85
N LEU A 202 -22.21 11.72 -7.82
CA LEU A 202 -22.25 11.19 -6.45
C LEU A 202 -22.81 9.75 -6.36
N SER A 203 -23.91 9.44 -7.05
CA SER A 203 -24.51 8.11 -6.98
C SER A 203 -23.61 7.01 -7.57
N LEU A 204 -22.89 7.33 -8.66
CA LEU A 204 -21.94 6.39 -9.24
C LEU A 204 -20.70 6.24 -8.36
N ALA A 205 -20.21 7.35 -7.77
CA ALA A 205 -19.10 7.31 -6.82
C ALA A 205 -19.42 6.41 -5.61
N ALA A 206 -20.60 6.59 -4.99
CA ALA A 206 -21.05 5.76 -3.89
C ALA A 206 -21.06 4.26 -4.25
N SER A 207 -21.59 3.91 -5.43
CA SER A 207 -21.61 2.51 -5.89
C SER A 207 -20.20 1.93 -6.05
N HIS A 208 -19.24 2.71 -6.57
CA HIS A 208 -17.86 2.24 -6.71
C HIS A 208 -17.11 2.14 -5.37
N PHE A 209 -17.37 3.03 -4.41
CA PHE A 209 -16.84 2.88 -3.05
C PHE A 209 -17.44 1.67 -2.32
N GLN A 210 -18.75 1.42 -2.47
CA GLN A 210 -19.40 0.20 -1.94
C GLN A 210 -18.80 -1.07 -2.54
N ASN A 211 -18.53 -1.11 -3.84
CA ASN A 211 -17.84 -2.23 -4.48
C ASN A 211 -16.42 -2.42 -3.93
N THR A 212 -15.69 -1.32 -3.65
CA THR A 212 -14.37 -1.38 -2.99
C THR A 212 -14.49 -2.04 -1.62
N ILE A 213 -15.46 -1.62 -0.80
CA ILE A 213 -15.70 -2.16 0.54
C ILE A 213 -16.15 -3.63 0.48
N ALA A 214 -16.94 -4.02 -0.53
CA ALA A 214 -17.35 -5.41 -0.71
C ALA A 214 -16.16 -6.34 -1.05
N LEU A 215 -15.19 -5.84 -1.81
CA LEU A 215 -13.96 -6.57 -2.16
C LEU A 215 -12.93 -6.54 -1.02
N GLU A 216 -12.77 -5.40 -0.36
CA GLU A 216 -11.85 -5.17 0.75
C GLU A 216 -12.55 -4.43 1.90
N PRO A 217 -13.19 -5.16 2.84
CA PRO A 217 -13.96 -4.55 3.94
C PRO A 217 -13.15 -3.63 4.86
N ASN A 218 -11.84 -3.85 4.93
CA ASN A 218 -10.91 -3.09 5.80
C ASN A 218 -10.30 -1.87 5.10
N TYR A 219 -10.79 -1.47 3.92
CA TYR A 219 -10.30 -0.29 3.21
C TYR A 219 -10.85 1.00 3.84
N ALA A 220 -10.13 1.53 4.85
CA ALA A 220 -10.57 2.68 5.64
C ALA A 220 -10.91 3.92 4.79
N ASP A 221 -10.07 4.26 3.80
CA ASP A 221 -10.31 5.42 2.93
C ASP A 221 -11.58 5.28 2.07
N ALA A 222 -11.95 4.05 1.68
CA ALA A 222 -13.18 3.81 0.92
C ALA A 222 -14.43 4.09 1.79
N HIS A 223 -14.40 3.69 3.06
CA HIS A 223 -15.44 4.06 4.03
C HIS A 223 -15.49 5.57 4.25
N PHE A 224 -14.34 6.22 4.42
CA PHE A 224 -14.26 7.66 4.62
C PHE A 224 -14.85 8.43 3.42
N ASN A 225 -14.43 8.11 2.19
CA ASN A 225 -14.93 8.77 0.98
C ASN A 225 -16.40 8.45 0.71
N LEU A 226 -16.88 7.26 1.06
CA LEU A 226 -18.31 6.95 1.02
C LEU A 226 -19.10 7.83 1.99
N GLY A 227 -18.56 8.08 3.19
CA GLY A 227 -19.14 9.01 4.17
C GLY A 227 -19.27 10.43 3.61
N ILE A 228 -18.23 10.93 2.95
CA ILE A 228 -18.25 12.24 2.25
C ILE A 228 -19.36 12.26 1.20
N VAL A 229 -19.43 11.24 0.35
CA VAL A 229 -20.44 11.17 -0.71
C VAL A 229 -21.86 11.16 -0.14
N TYR A 230 -22.12 10.40 0.92
CA TYR A 230 -23.44 10.39 1.57
C TYR A 230 -23.80 11.72 2.23
N GLN A 231 -22.82 12.40 2.83
CA GLN A 231 -23.03 13.73 3.39
C GLN A 231 -23.42 14.73 2.29
N GLU A 232 -22.74 14.71 1.15
CA GLU A 232 -23.08 15.54 -0.01
C GLU A 232 -24.45 15.20 -0.64
N GLN A 233 -24.91 13.96 -0.47
CA GLN A 233 -26.26 13.52 -0.84
C GLN A 233 -27.33 13.80 0.23
N ALA A 234 -26.98 14.50 1.31
CA ALA A 234 -27.85 14.77 2.45
C ALA A 234 -28.41 13.50 3.14
N GLN A 235 -27.58 12.45 3.24
CA GLN A 235 -27.88 11.19 3.92
C GLN A 235 -27.01 11.04 5.19
N PRO A 236 -27.26 11.83 6.24
CA PRO A 236 -26.37 11.93 7.41
C PRO A 236 -26.25 10.63 8.22
N ALA A 237 -27.29 9.80 8.26
CA ALA A 237 -27.24 8.52 8.97
C ALA A 237 -26.25 7.53 8.32
N LEU A 238 -26.27 7.44 6.98
CA LEU A 238 -25.31 6.61 6.24
C LEU A 238 -23.90 7.20 6.31
N ALA A 239 -23.78 8.53 6.22
CA ALA A 239 -22.49 9.20 6.37
C ALA A 239 -21.84 8.90 7.73
N LEU A 240 -22.60 9.02 8.82
CA LEU A 240 -22.14 8.70 10.17
C LEU A 240 -21.65 7.26 10.29
N GLN A 241 -22.42 6.29 9.77
CA GLN A 241 -22.04 4.88 9.79
C GLN A 241 -20.71 4.64 9.06
N SER A 242 -20.54 5.25 7.89
CA SER A 242 -19.32 5.14 7.08
C SER A 242 -18.11 5.79 7.77
N TYR A 243 -18.26 6.97 8.35
CA TYR A 243 -17.19 7.63 9.09
C TYR A 243 -16.78 6.84 10.34
N ASP A 244 -17.74 6.27 11.07
CA ASP A 244 -17.44 5.42 12.24
C ASP A 244 -16.66 4.18 11.85
N HIS A 245 -17.03 3.51 10.74
CA HIS A 245 -16.26 2.38 10.24
C HIS A 245 -14.85 2.77 9.81
N ALA A 246 -14.69 3.90 9.11
CA ALA A 246 -13.38 4.40 8.71
C ALA A 246 -12.47 4.63 9.92
N TYR A 247 -12.99 5.24 11.00
CA TYR A 247 -12.23 5.50 12.23
C TYR A 247 -11.93 4.22 13.04
N ILE A 248 -12.84 3.24 13.05
CA ILE A 248 -12.59 1.92 13.67
C ILE A 248 -11.45 1.20 12.95
N LEU A 249 -11.41 1.27 11.61
CA LEU A 249 -10.38 0.63 10.80
C LEU A 249 -9.02 1.34 10.89
N ASP A 250 -9.02 2.66 10.90
CA ASP A 250 -7.82 3.47 11.13
C ASP A 250 -8.11 4.64 12.10
N PRO A 251 -7.74 4.50 13.39
CA PRO A 251 -7.87 5.55 14.38
C PRO A 251 -7.06 6.83 14.07
N ASN A 252 -6.15 6.81 13.10
CA ASN A 252 -5.43 8.01 12.67
C ASN A 252 -6.19 8.84 11.64
N LEU A 253 -7.33 8.36 11.11
CA LEU A 253 -8.25 9.16 10.29
C LEU A 253 -9.07 10.09 11.19
N THR A 254 -8.42 11.10 11.76
CA THR A 254 -9.07 12.07 12.67
C THR A 254 -10.19 12.85 11.98
N ASP A 255 -10.08 13.07 10.66
CA ASP A 255 -11.11 13.74 9.87
C ASP A 255 -12.42 12.94 9.84
N ALA A 256 -12.35 11.60 9.80
CA ALA A 256 -13.52 10.74 9.89
C ALA A 256 -14.22 10.92 11.25
N LYS A 257 -13.45 10.95 12.34
CA LYS A 257 -13.98 11.19 13.69
C LYS A 257 -14.65 12.57 13.79
N LEU A 258 -13.97 13.61 13.32
CA LEU A 258 -14.50 14.99 13.36
C LEU A 258 -15.80 15.11 12.57
N ALA A 259 -15.88 14.49 11.39
CA ALA A 259 -17.08 14.47 10.57
C ALA A 259 -18.24 13.71 11.26
N ALA A 260 -17.94 12.58 11.89
CA ALA A 260 -18.91 11.81 12.67
C ALA A 260 -19.46 12.62 13.87
N ASP A 261 -18.58 13.23 14.66
CA ASP A 261 -18.96 14.04 15.83
C ASP A 261 -19.79 15.27 15.43
N ALA A 262 -19.47 15.91 14.29
CA ALA A 262 -20.26 17.02 13.76
C ALA A 262 -21.70 16.59 13.41
N ILE A 263 -21.87 15.41 12.80
CA ILE A 263 -23.20 14.86 12.49
C ILE A 263 -23.97 14.53 13.77
N ARG A 264 -23.30 13.92 14.76
CA ARG A 264 -23.89 13.61 16.07
C ARG A 264 -24.36 14.86 16.80
N GLY A 265 -23.52 15.89 16.85
CA GLY A 265 -23.84 17.17 17.48
C GLY A 265 -25.05 17.86 16.82
N ALA A 266 -25.12 17.83 15.48
CA ALA A 266 -26.27 18.37 14.74
C ALA A 266 -27.57 17.58 15.00
N ALA A 267 -27.46 16.27 15.29
CA ALA A 267 -28.60 15.40 15.59
C ALA A 267 -28.96 15.34 17.08
N GLY A 268 -28.19 15.97 17.98
CA GLY A 268 -28.36 15.85 19.42
C GLY A 268 -28.08 14.45 19.97
N ILE A 269 -27.27 13.66 19.26
CA ILE A 269 -26.86 12.31 19.66
C ILE A 269 -25.56 12.42 20.43
N SER A 270 -25.50 11.91 21.67
CA SER A 270 -24.25 11.86 22.45
C SER A 270 -23.22 10.93 21.79
N SER A 271 -21.93 11.31 21.82
CA SER A 271 -20.87 10.46 21.26
C SER A 271 -20.76 9.14 22.03
N PRO A 272 -20.62 7.98 21.34
CA PRO A 272 -20.46 6.69 21.99
C PRO A 272 -19.08 6.65 22.68
N GLY A 273 -19.06 7.02 23.95
CA GLY A 273 -17.83 7.16 24.75
C GLY A 273 -18.01 7.99 26.03
N GLU A 274 -18.97 8.92 26.06
CA GLU A 274 -19.21 9.77 27.24
C GLU A 274 -20.17 9.14 28.28
N GLU A 275 -21.03 8.19 27.87
CA GLU A 275 -22.01 7.56 28.78
C GLU A 275 -21.40 6.65 29.85
N LYS A 276 -20.14 6.20 29.70
CA LYS A 276 -19.48 5.35 30.72
C LYS A 276 -18.95 6.14 31.92
N SER A 277 -18.85 7.47 31.84
CA SER A 277 -18.30 8.28 32.94
C SER A 277 -19.36 8.86 33.88
N SER A 278 -20.64 8.86 33.50
CA SER A 278 -21.73 9.47 34.28
C SER A 278 -22.50 8.49 35.17
N LEU A 279 -22.26 7.18 35.04
CA LEU A 279 -22.96 6.15 35.83
C LEU A 279 -22.23 5.73 37.13
N VAL A 280 -21.08 6.33 37.47
CA VAL A 280 -20.30 5.95 38.66
C VAL A 280 -20.63 6.80 39.91
N GLU A 281 -21.33 7.94 39.78
CA GLU A 281 -21.58 8.85 40.92
C GLU A 281 -22.94 8.70 41.63
N GLN A 282 -23.79 7.74 41.24
CA GLN A 282 -25.11 7.56 41.87
C GLN A 282 -25.34 6.17 42.47
N SER A 283 -24.39 5.67 43.27
CA SER A 283 -24.71 4.57 44.20
C SER A 283 -23.83 4.57 45.45
N SER A 284 -23.91 5.65 46.25
CA SER A 284 -23.41 5.67 47.62
C SER A 284 -24.58 5.67 48.62
N SER A 285 -25.20 4.51 48.83
CA SER A 285 -25.98 4.23 50.04
C SER A 285 -26.25 2.74 50.17
N ALA A 286 -25.45 2.06 50.99
CA ALA A 286 -25.82 0.75 51.54
C ALA A 286 -26.80 0.95 52.72
N PRO A 287 -27.76 0.03 52.90
CA PRO A 287 -27.84 -0.67 54.16
C PRO A 287 -27.95 -2.19 54.02
N THR A 288 -27.64 -2.85 55.13
CA THR A 288 -27.37 -4.28 55.36
C THR A 288 -28.61 -5.13 55.72
N PHE A 289 -28.40 -6.47 55.72
CA PHE A 289 -29.24 -7.60 56.19
C PHE A 289 -30.33 -8.11 55.21
N HIS A 290 -30.58 -9.40 54.99
CA HIS A 290 -30.39 -10.61 55.81
C HIS A 290 -30.30 -11.88 54.91
N GLU A 291 -29.46 -12.84 55.29
CA GLU A 291 -29.51 -14.23 54.81
C GLU A 291 -30.83 -14.92 55.20
N SER A 292 -31.42 -15.67 54.27
CA SER A 292 -32.11 -16.91 54.62
C SER A 292 -32.06 -17.92 53.46
N ASN A 293 -31.69 -19.14 53.84
CA ASN A 293 -31.52 -20.32 53.02
C ASN A 293 -32.84 -20.83 52.44
N GLY A 294 -32.83 -21.23 51.17
CA GLY A 294 -33.88 -22.03 50.52
C GLY A 294 -33.24 -23.04 49.57
N LYS A 295 -33.32 -24.31 49.95
CA LYS A 295 -32.74 -25.51 49.32
C LYS A 295 -33.58 -26.04 48.15
N LEU A 296 -32.88 -26.63 47.17
CA LEU A 296 -33.24 -27.77 46.29
C LEU A 296 -34.32 -27.45 45.21
N ASP A 297 -34.14 -27.81 43.94
CA ASP A 297 -33.98 -29.18 43.44
C ASP A 297 -33.06 -29.33 42.22
N LYS A 298 -32.43 -30.51 42.17
CA LYS A 298 -31.65 -31.08 41.06
C LYS A 298 -32.57 -31.84 40.08
N LYS A 299 -32.26 -31.77 38.78
CA LYS A 299 -32.32 -32.86 37.79
C LYS A 299 -31.22 -32.58 36.75
N GLU A 300 -30.09 -33.28 36.83
CA GLU A 300 -29.70 -34.47 36.01
C GLU A 300 -29.50 -34.10 34.52
N GLU A 301 -28.24 -33.97 34.06
CA GLU A 301 -27.40 -35.01 33.39
C GLU A 301 -27.93 -35.37 31.98
N ASN A 302 -27.16 -35.55 30.92
CA ASN A 302 -25.74 -35.55 30.56
C ASN A 302 -25.73 -35.49 29.01
N ASP A 303 -24.69 -34.92 28.38
CA ASP A 303 -23.88 -35.66 27.40
C ASP A 303 -22.81 -34.78 26.75
N LEU A 304 -21.63 -35.39 26.67
CA LEU A 304 -20.33 -34.87 26.27
C LEU A 304 -20.03 -35.24 24.81
N ASN A 305 -19.24 -34.35 24.18
CA ASN A 305 -18.12 -34.63 23.25
C ASN A 305 -18.33 -35.16 21.81
N GLY A 306 -17.51 -34.55 20.94
CA GLY A 306 -16.90 -35.12 19.73
C GLY A 306 -17.51 -34.61 18.43
N ASP A 307 -16.80 -34.10 17.42
CA ASP A 307 -15.36 -34.00 17.13
C ASP A 307 -15.21 -33.08 15.87
N SER A 308 -14.32 -32.07 15.89
CA SER A 308 -13.06 -31.91 15.11
C SER A 308 -13.18 -32.06 13.57
N PHE A 309 -12.68 -31.12 12.73
CA PHE A 309 -11.27 -30.84 12.34
C PHE A 309 -11.15 -29.35 11.89
N SER A 310 -10.31 -28.46 12.43
CA SER A 310 -8.84 -28.28 12.28
C SER A 310 -8.30 -28.21 10.84
N ASN A 311 -7.77 -27.04 10.42
CA ASN A 311 -6.32 -26.94 10.23
C ASN A 311 -5.76 -25.50 10.34
N SER A 312 -4.64 -25.41 11.03
CA SER A 312 -3.77 -24.28 11.38
C SER A 312 -2.70 -24.07 10.31
N TYR A 313 -2.03 -22.89 10.23
CA TYR A 313 -0.56 -22.82 10.23
C TYR A 313 -0.01 -21.42 10.62
N HIS A 314 0.51 -21.37 11.85
CA HIS A 314 1.71 -20.73 12.41
C HIS A 314 2.25 -19.31 12.06
N LYS A 315 2.21 -18.48 13.12
CA LYS A 315 3.24 -17.55 13.69
C LYS A 315 4.71 -17.76 13.28
N LYS A 316 5.47 -16.65 13.26
CA LYS A 316 6.59 -16.42 14.20
C LYS A 316 6.85 -14.92 14.48
N LYS A 317 6.98 -14.62 15.77
CA LYS A 317 7.41 -13.35 16.39
C LYS A 317 8.93 -13.19 16.27
N ASN A 318 9.43 -11.96 16.42
CA ASN A 318 10.40 -11.63 17.48
C ASN A 318 10.34 -10.14 17.80
N GLY A 319 10.21 -9.83 19.09
CA GLY A 319 10.46 -8.53 19.67
C GLY A 319 11.69 -8.60 20.57
N THR A 320 12.29 -7.45 20.83
CA THR A 320 13.22 -7.23 21.94
C THR A 320 12.88 -5.90 22.58
N GLU A 321 12.45 -5.94 23.84
CA GLU A 321 12.27 -4.80 24.72
C GLU A 321 13.64 -4.28 25.23
N PRO A 322 13.78 -2.99 25.56
CA PRO A 322 14.96 -2.47 26.24
C PRO A 322 14.78 -2.48 27.77
N THR A 323 15.80 -2.92 28.49
CA THR A 323 15.89 -2.87 29.95
C THR A 323 16.38 -1.51 30.45
N THR A 324 15.65 -0.94 31.39
CA THR A 324 16.02 0.18 32.27
C THR A 324 16.99 -0.25 33.38
N ILE A 325 18.06 0.52 33.60
CA ILE A 325 18.76 0.62 34.89
C ILE A 325 19.09 2.10 35.13
N GLU A 326 18.66 2.62 36.28
CA GLU A 326 18.88 3.97 36.80
C GLU A 326 20.30 4.18 37.39
N GLY A 327 20.79 5.43 37.36
CA GLY A 327 21.40 6.07 38.55
C GLY A 327 22.93 6.22 38.69
N HIS A 328 23.52 7.26 38.07
CA HIS A 328 24.37 8.36 38.60
C HIS A 328 25.45 8.17 39.73
N PRO A 329 26.37 9.16 39.99
CA PRO A 329 27.32 9.94 39.16
C PRO A 329 28.69 10.09 39.94
N PRO A 330 29.51 11.18 39.95
CA PRO A 330 29.81 12.29 39.01
C PRO A 330 31.35 12.57 38.78
N THR A 331 31.63 13.57 37.94
CA THR A 331 32.83 14.47 37.87
C THR A 331 34.22 13.86 37.64
N ARG A 332 34.92 14.29 36.58
CA ARG A 332 35.69 15.55 36.48
C ARG A 332 36.07 15.82 35.03
#